data_AF-A0A015M000-F1
#
_entry.id   AF-A0A015M000-F1
#
_cell.length_a   1.000
_cell.length_b   1.000
_cell.length_c   1.000
_cell.angle_alpha   90.00
_cell.angle_beta   90.00
_cell.angle_gamma   90.00
#
_symmetry.space_group_name_H-M   'P 1'
#
loop_
_entity.id
_entity.type
_entity.pdbx_description
1 polymer ?
#
loop_
_entity_poly.entity_id
_entity_poly.type
_entity_poly.pdbx_seq_one_letter_code
_entity_poly.pdbx_strand_id
1 'polypeptide(L)' 'MPAKLSTICYIHDSTQRSTKEYSIKEITGISRLSDQDPTKIIYLKIKAFVPLDKEIETHIEEYENGQFKKTKK' A
#
# COMPACT_ATOMS: atom_id res chain seq x y z
N MET A 1 -22.57 -1.87 -8.16
CA MET A 1 -21.58 -2.57 -9.02
C MET A 1 -20.24 -2.57 -8.28
N PRO A 2 -19.46 -3.67 -8.24
CA PRO A 2 -18.11 -3.61 -7.72
C PRO A 2 -17.30 -2.74 -8.67
N ALA A 3 -16.84 -1.58 -8.20
CA ALA A 3 -15.86 -0.82 -8.95
C ALA A 3 -14.61 -1.70 -9.07
N LYS A 4 -14.33 -2.20 -10.27
CA LYS A 4 -12.99 -2.70 -10.60
C LYS A 4 -12.08 -1.51 -10.38
N LEU A 5 -11.25 -1.56 -9.36
CA LEU A 5 -10.06 -0.73 -9.29
C LEU A 5 -9.21 -1.12 -10.51
N SER A 6 -9.44 -0.50 -11.68
CA SER A 6 -8.48 -0.49 -12.81
C SER A 6 -7.29 0.39 -12.46
N THR A 7 -6.94 0.41 -11.18
CA THR A 7 -6.18 1.45 -10.53
C THR A 7 -4.74 1.32 -10.94
N ILE A 8 -4.36 2.12 -11.93
CA ILE A 8 -2.97 2.42 -12.15
C ILE A 8 -2.52 3.23 -10.94
N CYS A 9 -1.66 2.63 -10.12
CA CYS A 9 -1.05 3.25 -8.95
C CYS A 9 0.35 3.68 -9.35
N TYR A 10 0.59 4.99 -9.37
CA TYR A 10 1.88 5.57 -9.68
C TYR A 10 2.60 5.92 -8.38
N ILE A 11 3.88 5.60 -8.28
CA ILE A 11 4.71 6.09 -7.18
C ILE A 11 5.15 7.51 -7.56
N HIS A 12 4.68 8.49 -6.79
CA HIS A 12 5.07 9.88 -6.96
C HIS A 12 6.43 10.16 -6.33
N ASP A 13 6.61 9.70 -5.10
CA ASP A 13 7.85 9.85 -4.35
C ASP A 13 8.07 8.62 -3.48
N SER A 14 9.33 8.28 -3.24
CA SER A 14 9.68 7.29 -2.24
C SER A 14 11.00 7.63 -1.59
N THR A 15 10.99 7.58 -0.26
CA THR A 15 12.21 7.66 0.55
C THR A 15 12.41 6.36 1.29
N GLN A 16 13.67 6.01 1.50
CA GLN A 16 14.05 4.84 2.27
C GLN A 16 15.04 5.25 3.34
N ARG A 17 14.85 4.72 4.55
CA ARG A 17 15.83 4.83 5.63
C ARG A 17 15.97 3.50 6.33
N SER A 18 17.19 3.20 6.76
CA SER A 18 17.47 2.01 7.56
C SER A 18 17.49 2.38 9.03
N THR A 19 16.83 1.59 9.85
CA THR A 19 17.03 1.55 11.30
C THR A 19 17.87 0.33 11.64
N LYS A 20 18.04 0.05 12.94
CA LYS A 20 18.78 -1.13 13.41
C LYS A 20 18.09 -2.46 13.04
N GLU A 21 16.77 -2.44 12.95
CA GLU A 21 15.93 -3.65 12.81
C GLU A 21 15.16 -3.67 11.48
N TYR A 22 14.86 -2.50 10.90
CA TYR A 22 14.00 -2.40 9.72
C TYR A 22 14.59 -1.50 8.65
N SER A 23 14.39 -1.88 7.40
CA SER A 23 14.36 -0.93 6.29
C SER A 23 12.95 -0.35 6.21
N ILE A 24 12.82 0.95 6.50
CA ILE A 24 11.56 1.67 6.40
C ILE A 24 11.51 2.36 5.04
N LYS A 25 10.49 2.04 4.24
CA LYS A 25 10.16 2.75 3.00
C LYS A 25 8.91 3.58 3.20
N GLU A 26 9.03 4.89 3.00
CA GLU A 26 7.88 5.79 2.92
C GLU A 26 7.63 6.07 1.44
N ILE A 27 6.41 5.83 0.98
CA ILE A 27 6.01 5.90 -0.43
C ILE A 27 4.79 6.79 -0.52
N THR A 28 4.83 7.77 -1.41
CA THR A 28 3.66 8.54 -1.82
C THR A 28 3.14 7.95 -3.12
N GLY A 29 2.03 7.24 -3.05
CA GLY A 29 1.32 6.69 -4.21
C GLY A 29 0.20 7.62 -4.66
N ILE A 30 -0.07 7.66 -5.97
CA ILE A 30 -1.24 8.29 -6.55
C ILE A 30 -2.00 7.22 -7.32
N SER A 31 -3.23 6.97 -6.92
CA SER A 31 -4.14 6.03 -7.53
C SER A 31 -5.15 6.78 -8.38
N ARG A 32 -5.26 6.42 -9.67
CA ARG A 32 -6.35 6.92 -10.51
C ARG A 32 -7.57 6.01 -10.34
N LEU A 33 -8.73 6.62 -10.15
CA LEU A 33 -10.01 5.92 -9.97
C LEU A 33 -10.86 5.85 -11.25
N SER A 34 -10.51 6.62 -12.28
CA SER A 34 -11.23 6.69 -13.54
C SER A 34 -10.27 6.99 -14.68
N ASP A 35 -10.33 6.21 -15.75
CA ASP A 35 -9.52 6.45 -16.95
C ASP A 35 -10.00 7.68 -17.74
N GLN A 36 -11.29 8.02 -17.63
CA GLN A 36 -11.90 9.13 -18.37
C GLN A 36 -11.84 10.48 -17.64
N ASP A 37 -11.63 10.46 -16.32
CA ASP A 37 -11.62 11.66 -15.50
C ASP A 37 -10.30 11.75 -14.73
N PRO A 38 -9.33 12.55 -15.21
CA PRO A 38 -8.00 12.63 -14.62
C PRO A 38 -8.01 13.26 -13.22
N THR A 39 -9.10 13.89 -12.80
CA THR A 39 -9.21 14.54 -11.48
C THR A 39 -9.62 13.57 -10.38
N LYS A 40 -10.18 12.40 -10.75
CA LYS A 40 -10.55 11.35 -9.80
C LYS A 40 -9.33 10.55 -9.40
N ILE A 41 -8.59 11.08 -8.43
CA ILE A 41 -7.38 10.47 -7.87
C ILE A 41 -7.48 10.32 -6.35
N ILE A 42 -6.79 9.32 -5.82
CA ILE A 42 -6.52 9.13 -4.39
C ILE A 42 -5.02 9.26 -4.15
N TYR A 43 -4.66 10.03 -3.15
CA TYR A 43 -3.29 10.07 -2.63
C TYR A 43 -3.15 9.04 -1.50
N LEU A 44 -2.12 8.21 -1.59
CA LEU A 44 -1.80 7.17 -0.64
C LEU A 44 -0.45 7.49 -0.01
N LYS A 45 -0.41 7.65 1.31
CA LYS A 45 0.85 7.68 2.06
C LYS A 45 1.07 6.31 2.68
N ILE A 46 2.04 5.58 2.14
CA ILE A 46 2.33 4.20 2.50
C ILE A 46 3.63 4.18 3.27
N LYS A 47 3.66 3.45 4.38
CA LYS A 47 4.87 3.21 5.16
C LYS A 47 5.07 1.71 5.32
N ALA A 48 6.05 1.18 4.60
CA ALA A 48 6.41 -0.23 4.65
C ALA A 48 7.60 -0.43 5.60
N PHE A 49 7.47 -1.40 6.50
CA PHE A 49 8.52 -1.83 7.40
C PHE A 49 9.00 -3.19 6.91
N VAL A 50 10.22 -3.25 6.41
CA VAL A 50 10.83 -4.49 5.92
C VAL A 50 11.87 -4.92 6.95
N PRO A 51 11.69 -6.05 7.66
CA PRO A 51 12.67 -6.55 8.62
C PRO A 51 14.01 -6.78 7.93
N LEU A 52 15.11 -6.42 8.60
CA LEU A 52 16.47 -6.68 8.10
C LEU A 52 16.92 -8.12 8.37
N ASP A 53 16.36 -8.73 9.41
CA ASP A 53 16.58 -10.12 9.80
C ASP A 53 15.21 -10.81 9.97
N LYS A 54 15.14 -12.08 9.58
CA LYS A 54 13.94 -12.92 9.65
C LYS A 54 13.60 -13.35 11.08
N GLU A 55 14.56 -13.26 12.00
CA GLU A 55 14.34 -13.55 13.43
C GLU A 55 13.77 -12.36 14.21
N ILE A 56 13.65 -11.19 13.58
CA ILE A 56 13.01 -10.03 14.22
C ILE A 56 11.53 -10.35 14.37
N GLU A 57 11.09 -10.47 15.63
CA GLU A 57 9.68 -10.68 15.96
C GLU A 57 8.86 -9.48 15.45
N THR A 58 8.10 -9.70 14.38
CA THR A 58 7.20 -8.69 13.85
C THR A 58 5.81 -8.90 14.42
N HIS A 59 5.21 -7.87 15.01
CA HIS A 59 3.78 -7.87 15.38
C HIS A 59 2.85 -7.67 14.16
N ILE A 60 3.38 -7.76 12.94
CA ILE A 60 2.62 -7.70 11.70
C ILE A 60 2.20 -9.14 11.39
N GLU A 61 0.95 -9.48 11.70
CA GLU A 61 0.39 -10.80 11.35
C GLU A 61 0.51 -11.04 9.84
N GLU A 62 0.78 -12.28 9.44
CA GLU A 62 0.75 -12.66 8.03
C GLU A 62 -0.65 -12.37 7.47
N TYR A 63 -0.73 -11.53 6.44
CA TYR A 63 -1.98 -11.21 5.79
C TYR A 63 -2.48 -12.43 5.01
N GLU A 64 -3.45 -13.16 5.54
CA GLU A 64 -4.13 -14.22 4.80
C GLU A 64 -4.93 -13.64 3.63
N ASN A 65 -4.65 -14.11 2.42
CA ASN A 65 -5.36 -13.78 1.17
C ASN A 65 -6.83 -14.23 1.24
N GLY A 66 -7.69 -13.50 1.95
CA GLY A 66 -9.11 -13.85 2.13
C GLY A 66 -10.01 -12.77 2.73
N GLN A 67 -9.47 -11.66 3.23
CA GLN A 67 -10.25 -10.65 3.98
C GLN A 67 -10.98 -9.59 3.14
N PHE A 68 -11.08 -9.73 1.81
CA PHE A 68 -12.06 -8.97 1.02
C PHE A 68 -13.47 -9.53 1.23
N LYS A 69 -14.00 -9.49 2.46
CA LYS A 69 -15.43 -9.70 2.67
C LYS A 69 -16.16 -8.55 1.98
N LYS A 70 -16.81 -8.87 0.86
CA LYS A 70 -17.82 -8.03 0.22
C LYS A 70 -18.88 -7.68 1.26
N THR A 71 -18.77 -6.52 1.91
CA THR A 71 -19.90 -5.97 2.66
C THR A 71 -20.89 -5.44 1.64
N LYS A 72 -21.84 -6.29 1.22
CA LYS A 72 -23.12 -5.82 0.68
C LYS A 72 -23.96 -5.35 1.87
N LYS A 73 -24.24 -4.06 1.95
CA LYS A 73 -25.50 -3.57 2.50
C LYS A 73 -25.92 -2.34 1.71
#